data_AF-A0A7C2TX88-F1
#
_entry.id   AF-A0A7C2TX88-F1
#
_cell.length_a   1.000
_cell.length_b   1.000
_cell.length_c   1.000
_cell.angle_alpha   90.00
_cell.angle_beta   90.00
_cell.angle_gamma   90.00
#
_symmetry.space_group_name_H-M   'P 1'
#
loop_
_entity.id
_entity.type
_entity.pdbx_description
1 polymer ?
#
loop_
_entity_poly.entity_id
_entity_poly.type
_entity_poly.pdbx_seq_one_letter_code
_entity_poly.pdbx_strand_id
1 'polypeptide(L)'
;MRPMSPKATVFQQQYRRTLEIIRSKAMKSSKIFLSLLTISCFWLISETNAQPVISRNVLANGGATSQDGSFRLTGTVGQAVIGVAQNSAHLQSIGFWYQSAGFVTRVEEISSTLPTEFELHQNYPNPFNPSTTIRFSLPQDAEVTLTVYDILGRRFRFLEKVTFKAGVYSVVWEARDHRDRQVASSIYFYRLEASTLHGSTVFTDTRKMILLR
;
A
#
# COMPACT_ATOMS: atom_id res chain seq x y z
N MET A 1 5.52 -21.85 86.35
CA MET A 1 5.85 -20.65 85.56
C MET A 1 4.94 -19.52 86.02
N ARG A 2 5.48 -18.46 86.64
CA ARG A 2 4.67 -17.32 87.11
C ARG A 2 4.15 -16.55 85.88
N PRO A 3 2.86 -16.21 85.81
CA PRO A 3 2.30 -15.47 84.68
C PRO A 3 2.95 -14.08 84.59
N MET A 4 3.29 -13.67 83.36
CA MET A 4 3.78 -12.32 83.07
C MET A 4 2.82 -11.27 83.64
N SER A 5 3.37 -10.25 84.30
CA SER A 5 2.54 -9.21 84.90
C SER A 5 1.76 -8.48 83.80
N PRO A 6 0.52 -8.02 84.09
CA PRO A 6 -0.33 -7.36 83.09
C PRO A 6 0.36 -6.18 82.38
N LYS A 7 1.26 -5.48 83.09
CA LYS A 7 2.06 -4.38 82.55
C LYS A 7 3.08 -4.84 81.47
N ALA A 8 3.68 -6.02 81.63
CA ALA A 8 4.62 -6.58 80.64
C ALA A 8 3.91 -7.04 79.36
N THR A 9 2.69 -7.58 79.48
CA THR A 9 1.86 -8.00 78.35
C THR A 9 1.40 -6.80 77.51
N VAL A 10 0.99 -5.71 78.16
CA VAL A 10 0.60 -4.47 77.48
C VAL A 10 1.78 -3.84 76.73
N PHE A 11 2.98 -3.84 77.34
CA PHE A 11 4.19 -3.32 76.68
C PHE A 11 4.60 -4.13 75.44
N GLN A 12 4.57 -5.47 75.53
CA GLN A 12 4.82 -6.37 74.40
C GLN A 12 3.81 -6.15 73.25
N GLN A 13 2.53 -5.96 73.59
CA GLN A 13 1.48 -5.71 72.60
C GLN A 13 1.65 -4.34 71.93
N GLN A 14 2.08 -3.33 72.68
CA GLN A 14 2.35 -1.99 72.15
C GLN A 14 3.58 -1.97 71.23
N TYR A 15 4.64 -2.70 71.59
CA TYR A 15 5.85 -2.86 70.77
C TYR A 15 5.58 -3.61 69.46
N ARG A 16 4.77 -4.69 69.50
CA ARG A 16 4.37 -5.39 68.28
C ARG A 16 3.53 -4.50 67.35
N ARG A 17 2.60 -3.72 67.91
CA ARG A 17 1.81 -2.76 67.13
C ARG A 17 2.68 -1.68 66.49
N THR A 18 3.66 -1.13 67.19
CA THR A 18 4.57 -0.13 66.59
C THR A 18 5.44 -0.74 65.49
N LEU A 19 5.95 -1.96 65.66
CA LEU A 19 6.69 -2.66 64.60
C LEU A 19 5.82 -2.97 63.37
N GLU A 20 4.55 -3.36 63.55
CA GLU A 20 3.62 -3.56 62.43
C GLU A 20 3.30 -2.25 61.71
N ILE A 21 3.15 -1.14 62.44
CA ILE A 21 2.96 0.19 61.87
C ILE A 21 4.21 0.62 61.08
N ILE A 22 5.41 0.42 61.61
CA ILE A 22 6.66 0.73 60.92
C ILE A 22 6.81 -0.13 59.65
N ARG A 23 6.55 -1.44 59.75
CA ARG A 23 6.61 -2.37 58.61
C ARG A 23 5.57 -2.03 57.54
N SER A 24 4.35 -1.67 57.92
CA SER A 24 3.30 -1.26 56.97
C SER A 24 3.64 0.07 56.28
N LYS A 25 4.20 1.06 56.99
CA LYS A 25 4.68 2.31 56.39
C LYS A 25 5.85 2.08 55.43
N ALA A 26 6.82 1.25 55.80
CA ALA A 26 7.96 0.91 54.95
C ALA A 26 7.53 0.19 53.66
N MET A 27 6.61 -0.78 53.75
CA MET A 27 6.07 -1.45 52.56
C MET A 27 5.20 -0.52 51.70
N LYS A 28 4.49 0.45 52.30
CA LYS A 28 3.72 1.44 51.54
C LYS A 28 4.64 2.39 50.77
N SER A 29 5.75 2.84 51.37
CA SER A 29 6.77 3.66 50.71
C SER A 29 7.50 2.93 49.57
N SER A 30 7.86 1.66 49.76
CA SER A 30 8.49 0.84 48.71
C SER A 30 7.56 0.57 47.53
N LYS A 31 6.27 0.30 47.77
CA LYS A 31 5.26 0.14 46.71
C LYS A 31 5.03 1.43 45.92
N ILE A 32 5.02 2.58 46.60
CA ILE A 32 4.92 3.89 45.93
C ILE A 32 6.15 4.12 45.04
N PHE A 33 7.36 3.85 45.55
CA PHE A 33 8.59 4.01 44.78
C PHE A 33 8.63 3.08 43.55
N LEU A 34 8.25 1.81 43.72
CA LEU A 34 8.19 0.84 42.62
C LEU A 34 7.13 1.25 41.58
N SER A 35 5.97 1.75 42.00
CA SER A 35 4.97 2.28 41.08
C SER A 35 5.45 3.50 40.31
N LEU A 36 6.16 4.42 40.97
CA LEU A 36 6.74 5.61 40.32
C LEU A 36 7.85 5.22 39.34
N LEU A 37 8.66 4.22 39.67
CA LEU A 37 9.68 3.67 38.77
C LEU A 37 9.04 3.00 37.54
N THR A 38 7.94 2.24 37.72
CA THR A 38 7.21 1.66 36.59
C THR A 38 6.50 2.71 35.74
N ILE A 39 5.99 3.79 36.34
CA ILE A 39 5.39 4.91 35.60
C ILE A 39 6.47 5.64 34.80
N SER A 40 7.65 5.89 35.39
CA SER A 40 8.79 6.49 34.70
C SER A 40 9.33 5.58 33.58
N CYS A 41 9.37 4.27 33.79
CA CYS A 41 9.77 3.30 32.77
C CYS A 41 8.74 3.21 31.64
N PHE A 42 7.44 3.30 31.95
CA PHE A 42 6.37 3.37 30.96
C PHE A 42 6.45 4.65 30.11
N TRP A 43 6.78 5.79 30.73
CA TRP A 43 7.05 7.04 30.02
C TRP A 43 8.33 7.00 29.16
N LEU A 44 9.37 6.30 29.61
CA LEU A 44 10.61 6.11 28.83
C LEU A 44 10.42 5.19 27.63
N ILE A 45 9.50 4.23 27.70
CA ILE A 45 9.16 3.33 26.59
C ILE A 45 8.17 3.99 25.62
N SER A 46 7.41 5.00 26.05
CA SER A 46 6.44 5.71 25.19
C SER A 46 7.05 6.75 24.26
N GLU A 47 8.38 6.93 24.23
CA GLU A 47 9.06 7.53 23.09
C GLU A 47 9.13 6.54 21.92
N THR A 48 7.96 6.00 21.54
CA THR A 48 7.77 5.27 20.30
C THR A 48 7.82 6.28 19.17
N ASN A 49 8.90 6.23 18.40
CA ASN A 49 9.07 6.73 17.04
C ASN A 49 7.79 7.31 16.44
N ALA A 50 7.56 8.61 16.65
CA ALA A 50 6.64 9.34 15.82
C ALA A 50 7.24 9.32 14.41
N GLN A 51 6.75 8.42 13.55
CA GLN A 51 6.92 8.62 12.13
C GLN A 51 6.37 10.01 11.82
N PRO A 52 7.13 10.90 11.15
CA PRO A 52 6.61 12.21 10.80
C PRO A 52 5.40 12.02 9.89
N VAL A 53 4.21 12.16 10.45
CA VAL A 53 2.98 12.30 9.68
C VAL A 53 3.02 13.73 9.14
N ILE A 54 3.47 13.87 7.89
CA ILE A 54 3.38 15.14 7.19
C ILE A 54 1.90 15.36 6.86
N SER A 55 1.19 16.03 7.77
CA SER A 55 -0.09 16.67 7.46
C SER A 55 0.12 17.55 6.23
N ARG A 56 -0.71 17.39 5.19
CA ARG A 56 -0.64 18.19 3.96
C ARG A 56 -0.56 19.69 4.30
N ASN A 57 0.66 20.22 4.29
CA ASN A 57 0.93 21.63 4.42
C ASN A 57 1.58 22.06 3.10
N VAL A 58 0.84 22.83 2.31
CA VAL A 58 1.46 23.63 1.25
C VAL A 58 2.14 24.79 1.97
N LEU A 59 3.39 24.59 2.37
CA LEU A 59 4.25 25.68 2.85
C LEU A 59 4.69 26.48 1.63
N ALA A 60 3.91 27.51 1.29
CA ALA A 60 4.42 28.58 0.44
C ALA A 60 5.33 29.48 1.29
N ASN A 61 6.64 29.23 1.25
CA ASN A 61 7.73 30.22 1.11
C ASN A 61 9.09 29.61 1.49
N GLY A 62 10.06 29.69 0.58
CA GLY A 62 11.47 29.33 0.80
C GLY A 62 11.90 28.02 0.14
N GLY A 63 12.91 28.07 -0.73
CA GLY A 63 13.58 26.86 -1.22
C GLY A 63 14.25 26.14 -0.04
N ALA A 64 14.07 24.82 0.04
CA ALA A 64 14.60 24.00 1.12
C ALA A 64 15.66 23.03 0.58
N THR A 65 16.80 22.96 1.26
CA THR A 65 17.76 21.85 1.09
C THR A 65 17.69 21.00 2.35
N SER A 66 17.37 19.71 2.20
CA SER A 66 17.40 18.73 3.28
C SER A 66 18.46 17.67 2.93
N GLN A 67 19.42 17.47 3.82
CA GLN A 67 20.52 16.53 3.64
C GLN A 67 20.73 15.72 4.92
N ASP A 68 20.87 14.41 4.76
CA ASP A 68 21.50 13.52 5.74
C ASP A 68 22.64 12.77 5.04
N GLY A 69 23.51 12.07 5.78
CA GLY A 69 24.71 11.39 5.27
C GLY A 69 24.47 10.40 4.11
N SER A 70 23.21 10.04 3.85
CA SER A 70 22.78 9.14 2.77
C SER A 70 22.11 9.80 1.56
N PHE A 71 21.63 11.04 1.65
CA PHE A 71 20.95 11.70 0.52
C PHE A 71 20.93 13.23 0.64
N ARG A 72 20.86 13.93 -0.50
CA ARG A 72 20.69 15.39 -0.58
C ARG A 72 19.51 15.73 -1.49
N LEU A 73 18.53 16.45 -0.95
CA LEU A 73 17.37 16.95 -1.68
C LEU A 73 17.47 18.47 -1.82
N THR A 74 17.35 18.98 -3.05
CA THR A 74 17.33 20.42 -3.34
C THR A 74 16.16 20.71 -4.28
N GLY A 75 15.26 21.62 -3.88
CA GLY A 75 14.09 22.00 -4.69
C GLY A 75 13.72 23.47 -4.51
N THR A 76 13.21 24.08 -5.59
CA THR A 76 12.64 25.44 -5.60
C THR A 76 11.11 25.36 -5.65
N VAL A 77 10.42 26.47 -5.36
CA VAL A 77 8.95 26.51 -5.42
C VAL A 77 8.48 26.22 -6.85
N GLY A 78 7.59 25.24 -7.01
CA GLY A 78 7.01 24.85 -8.30
C GLY A 78 7.81 23.81 -9.09
N GLN A 79 9.02 23.46 -8.66
CA GLN A 79 9.76 22.33 -9.23
C GLN A 79 9.50 21.07 -8.40
N ALA A 80 9.04 20.01 -9.05
CA ALA A 80 9.03 18.70 -8.44
C ALA A 80 10.48 18.22 -8.26
N VAL A 81 10.81 17.79 -7.05
CA VAL A 81 12.04 17.04 -6.81
C VAL A 81 11.84 15.67 -7.46
N ILE A 82 12.51 15.45 -8.59
CA ILE A 82 12.44 14.22 -9.37
C ILE A 82 13.82 13.57 -9.32
N GLY A 83 13.92 12.36 -8.80
CA GLY A 83 15.19 11.65 -8.75
C GLY A 83 15.15 10.35 -7.96
N VAL A 84 16.20 9.55 -8.18
CA VAL A 84 16.45 8.31 -7.44
C VAL A 84 17.62 8.56 -6.50
N ALA A 85 17.40 8.41 -5.21
CA ALA A 85 18.46 8.34 -4.21
C ALA A 85 18.74 6.86 -3.93
N GLN A 86 19.98 6.43 -4.17
CA GLN A 86 20.40 5.06 -3.96
C GLN A 86 21.62 5.01 -3.04
N ASN A 87 21.54 4.18 -2.00
CA ASN A 87 22.70 3.76 -1.22
C ASN A 87 22.69 2.22 -1.06
N SER A 88 23.69 1.68 -0.37
CA SER A 88 23.87 0.23 -0.21
C SER A 88 22.73 -0.48 0.54
N ALA A 89 21.86 0.26 1.24
CA ALA A 89 20.75 -0.29 2.02
C ALA A 89 19.37 0.03 1.43
N HIS A 90 19.22 1.16 0.73
CA HIS A 90 17.93 1.72 0.35
C HIS A 90 17.92 2.31 -1.06
N LEU A 91 16.78 2.13 -1.72
CA LEU A 91 16.45 2.69 -3.03
C LEU A 91 15.19 3.53 -2.85
N GLN A 92 15.33 4.85 -2.93
CA GLN A 92 14.24 5.81 -2.75
C GLN A 92 14.00 6.56 -4.04
N SER A 93 12.75 6.53 -4.52
CA SER A 93 12.31 7.25 -5.71
C SER A 93 11.30 8.31 -5.31
N ILE A 94 11.59 9.57 -5.65
CA ILE A 94 10.74 10.72 -5.35
C ILE A 94 10.36 11.36 -6.69
N GLY A 95 9.07 11.48 -6.96
CA GLY A 95 8.54 12.05 -8.20
C GLY A 95 7.02 11.93 -8.28
N PHE A 96 6.45 12.36 -9.41
CA PHE A 96 5.06 12.08 -9.75
C PHE A 96 4.96 10.63 -10.23
N TRP A 97 4.42 9.76 -9.38
CA TRP A 97 3.99 8.44 -9.81
C TRP A 97 2.78 8.60 -10.72
N TYR A 98 3.01 8.64 -12.03
CA TYR A 98 1.93 8.31 -12.95
C TYR A 98 1.79 6.79 -12.90
N GLN A 99 0.69 6.31 -12.33
CA GLN A 99 0.25 4.97 -12.70
C GLN A 99 0.03 5.07 -14.21
N SER A 100 0.75 4.27 -15.02
CA SER A 100 0.33 4.07 -16.41
C SER A 100 -0.98 3.30 -16.35
N ALA A 101 -2.06 3.99 -15.98
CA ALA A 101 -3.40 3.51 -16.20
C ALA A 101 -3.50 3.49 -17.72
N GLY A 102 -3.48 2.29 -18.31
CA GLY A 102 -3.99 2.15 -19.67
C GLY A 102 -5.36 2.81 -19.65
N PHE A 103 -5.53 3.91 -20.39
CA PHE A 103 -6.76 4.66 -20.37
C PHE A 103 -7.86 3.72 -20.86
N VAL A 104 -8.65 3.20 -19.94
CA VAL A 104 -9.82 2.40 -20.28
C VAL A 104 -10.92 3.38 -20.58
N THR A 105 -11.11 3.69 -21.86
CA THR A 105 -12.22 4.53 -22.28
C THR A 105 -13.44 3.63 -22.47
N ARG A 106 -14.53 3.99 -21.79
CA ARG A 106 -15.86 3.48 -22.11
C ARG A 106 -16.31 4.24 -23.34
N VAL A 107 -16.58 3.53 -24.44
CA VAL A 107 -17.20 4.15 -25.62
C VAL A 107 -18.70 4.04 -25.40
N GLU A 108 -19.35 5.16 -25.07
CA GLU A 108 -20.81 5.29 -25.25
C GLU A 108 -21.07 5.40 -26.76
N GLU A 109 -21.14 4.25 -27.43
CA GLU A 109 -21.73 4.18 -28.75
C GLU A 109 -23.21 4.60 -28.56
N ILE A 110 -23.69 5.61 -29.30
CA ILE A 110 -25.09 6.09 -29.27
C ILE A 110 -25.98 5.06 -30.02
N SER A 111 -25.79 3.78 -29.70
CA SER A 111 -26.71 2.70 -30.00
C SER A 111 -27.19 2.18 -28.66
N SER A 112 -28.49 2.23 -28.43
CA SER A 112 -29.15 1.88 -27.17
C SER A 112 -29.09 0.38 -26.82
N THR A 113 -28.22 -0.39 -27.50
CA THR A 113 -28.11 -1.83 -27.38
C THR A 113 -26.80 -2.20 -26.69
N LEU A 114 -26.92 -2.72 -25.47
CA LEU A 114 -25.84 -3.41 -24.80
C LEU A 114 -25.36 -4.58 -25.68
N PRO A 115 -24.06 -4.91 -25.66
CA PRO A 115 -23.57 -6.10 -26.35
C PRO A 115 -24.28 -7.35 -25.82
N THR A 116 -24.55 -8.31 -26.71
CA THR A 116 -25.27 -9.54 -26.36
C THR A 116 -24.35 -10.66 -25.88
N GLU A 117 -23.06 -10.56 -26.18
CA GLU A 117 -22.07 -11.60 -25.88
C GLU A 117 -20.75 -11.02 -25.37
N PHE A 118 -19.98 -11.86 -24.68
CA PHE A 118 -18.60 -11.55 -24.33
C PHE A 118 -17.73 -11.68 -25.57
N GLU A 119 -16.94 -10.64 -25.86
CA GLU A 119 -16.06 -10.65 -27.02
C GLU A 119 -14.78 -9.89 -26.73
N LEU A 120 -13.65 -10.50 -27.00
CA LEU A 120 -12.37 -9.80 -27.14
C LEU A 120 -12.15 -9.53 -28.62
N HIS A 121 -11.90 -8.29 -29.02
CA HIS A 121 -11.70 -7.92 -30.42
C HIS A 121 -10.23 -8.05 -30.81
N GLN A 122 -9.97 -8.19 -32.12
CA GLN A 122 -8.61 -8.05 -32.64
C GLN A 122 -8.08 -6.64 -32.36
N ASN A 123 -6.86 -6.53 -31.86
CA ASN A 123 -6.23 -5.24 -31.61
C ASN A 123 -6.05 -4.47 -32.93
N TYR A 124 -6.22 -3.15 -32.89
CA TYR A 124 -6.01 -2.29 -34.05
C TYR A 124 -5.13 -1.08 -33.67
N PRO A 125 -4.11 -0.76 -34.48
CA PRO A 125 -3.63 -1.51 -35.66
C PRO A 125 -2.99 -2.87 -35.29
N ASN A 126 -2.93 -3.80 -36.24
CA ASN A 126 -2.13 -5.03 -36.14
C ASN A 126 -1.61 -5.44 -37.52
N PRO A 127 -0.29 -5.40 -37.80
CA PRO A 127 0.81 -5.07 -36.88
C PRO A 127 0.78 -3.62 -36.38
N PHE A 128 1.42 -3.32 -35.24
CA PHE A 128 1.42 -1.99 -34.60
C PHE A 128 2.82 -1.49 -34.25
N ASN A 129 2.98 -0.16 -34.06
CA ASN A 129 4.22 0.50 -33.63
C ASN A 129 3.95 1.90 -33.00
N PRO A 130 4.36 2.17 -31.75
CA PRO A 130 4.46 1.26 -30.61
C PRO A 130 3.12 1.10 -29.88
N SER A 131 2.03 1.72 -30.37
CA SER A 131 0.73 1.75 -29.70
C SER A 131 -0.34 0.97 -30.47
N THR A 132 -1.20 0.26 -29.74
CA THR A 132 -2.39 -0.42 -30.26
C THR A 132 -3.56 -0.30 -29.29
N THR A 133 -4.78 -0.34 -29.83
CA THR A 133 -6.00 -0.39 -29.03
C THR A 133 -6.53 -1.83 -28.96
N ILE A 134 -6.87 -2.28 -27.75
CA ILE A 134 -7.53 -3.55 -27.46
C ILE A 134 -8.98 -3.23 -27.08
N ARG A 135 -9.94 -3.72 -27.87
CA ARG A 135 -11.38 -3.53 -27.61
C ARG A 135 -11.98 -4.83 -27.06
N PHE A 136 -12.93 -4.72 -26.14
CA PHE A 136 -13.72 -5.85 -25.65
C PHE A 136 -15.14 -5.44 -25.27
N SER A 137 -16.06 -6.40 -25.34
CA SER A 137 -17.49 -6.25 -25.08
C SER A 137 -17.90 -7.11 -23.90
N LEU A 138 -18.69 -6.54 -22.99
CA LEU A 138 -19.23 -7.21 -21.81
C LEU A 138 -20.76 -7.10 -21.81
N PRO A 139 -21.52 -8.20 -21.92
CA PRO A 139 -22.98 -8.18 -21.93
C PRO A 139 -23.58 -7.91 -20.55
N GLN A 140 -22.78 -8.09 -19.50
CA GLN A 140 -23.17 -7.90 -18.10
C GLN A 140 -21.97 -7.45 -17.26
N ASP A 141 -22.25 -7.00 -16.04
CA ASP A 141 -21.23 -6.59 -15.08
C ASP A 141 -20.26 -7.76 -14.76
N ALA A 142 -18.96 -7.50 -14.90
CA ALA A 142 -17.92 -8.50 -14.75
C ALA A 142 -16.64 -7.93 -14.14
N GLU A 143 -15.94 -8.76 -13.37
CA GLU A 143 -14.55 -8.57 -12.98
C GLU A 143 -13.65 -8.99 -14.14
N VAL A 144 -12.82 -8.08 -14.65
CA VAL A 144 -11.99 -8.26 -15.83
C VAL A 144 -10.51 -8.23 -15.49
N THR A 145 -9.77 -9.19 -16.04
CA THR A 145 -8.31 -9.22 -16.06
C THR A 145 -7.82 -9.26 -17.50
N LEU A 146 -7.01 -8.28 -17.90
CA LEU A 146 -6.37 -8.19 -19.21
C LEU A 146 -4.86 -8.34 -19.03
N THR A 147 -4.30 -9.42 -19.57
CA THR A 147 -2.87 -9.72 -19.49
C THR A 147 -2.26 -9.90 -20.86
N VAL A 148 -1.10 -9.27 -21.08
CA VAL A 148 -0.27 -9.47 -22.27
C VAL A 148 0.86 -10.46 -21.94
N TYR A 149 1.23 -11.30 -22.89
CA TYR A 149 2.26 -12.32 -22.81
C TYR A 149 3.19 -12.17 -24.01
N ASP A 150 4.48 -12.41 -23.81
CA ASP A 150 5.37 -12.69 -24.94
C ASP A 150 5.41 -14.20 -25.26
N ILE A 151 6.17 -14.56 -26.30
CA ILE A 151 6.38 -15.95 -26.71
C ILE A 151 7.04 -16.84 -25.64
N LEU A 152 7.69 -16.24 -24.63
CA LEU A 152 8.33 -16.95 -23.52
C LEU A 152 7.38 -17.08 -22.31
N GLY A 153 6.14 -16.59 -22.42
CA GLY A 153 5.15 -16.59 -21.34
C GLY A 153 5.37 -15.53 -20.26
N ARG A 154 6.27 -14.56 -20.46
CA ARG A 154 6.43 -13.44 -19.53
C ARG A 154 5.18 -12.58 -19.56
N ARG A 155 4.58 -12.35 -18.38
CA ARG A 155 3.30 -11.64 -18.21
C ARG A 155 3.54 -10.15 -18.01
N PHE A 156 2.85 -9.34 -18.80
CA PHE A 156 2.71 -7.90 -18.65
C PHE A 156 1.24 -7.61 -18.32
N ARG A 157 0.95 -7.34 -17.04
CA ARG A 157 -0.42 -7.11 -16.57
C ARG A 157 -0.83 -5.67 -16.87
N PHE A 158 -2.01 -5.51 -17.50
CA PHE A 158 -2.61 -4.21 -17.82
C PHE A 158 -3.78 -3.87 -16.91
N LEU A 159 -4.72 -4.80 -16.78
CA LEU A 159 -5.86 -4.69 -15.88
C LEU A 159 -5.89 -5.94 -15.01
N GLU A 160 -5.95 -5.78 -13.70
CA GLU A 160 -6.01 -6.88 -12.74
C GLU A 160 -7.24 -6.71 -11.86
N LYS A 161 -8.20 -7.63 -12.02
CA LYS A 161 -9.44 -7.68 -11.24
C LYS A 161 -10.20 -6.34 -11.17
N VAL A 162 -10.39 -5.72 -12.33
CA VAL A 162 -11.13 -4.45 -12.42
C VAL A 162 -12.58 -4.75 -12.78
N THR A 163 -13.51 -4.25 -11.97
CA THR A 163 -14.93 -4.41 -12.22
C THR A 163 -15.44 -3.39 -13.24
N PHE A 164 -16.02 -3.90 -14.32
CA PHE A 164 -16.68 -3.11 -15.35
C PHE A 164 -18.18 -3.37 -15.38
N LYS A 165 -18.94 -2.37 -15.83
CA LYS A 165 -20.36 -2.51 -16.12
C LYS A 165 -20.56 -3.18 -17.48
N ALA A 166 -21.77 -3.62 -17.79
CA ALA A 166 -22.13 -3.97 -19.15
C ALA A 166 -21.81 -2.82 -20.13
N GLY A 167 -21.16 -3.14 -21.25
CA GLY A 167 -20.76 -2.17 -22.25
C GLY A 167 -19.54 -2.58 -23.08
N VAL A 168 -19.07 -1.63 -23.89
CA VAL A 168 -17.90 -1.79 -24.75
C VAL A 168 -16.76 -0.92 -24.23
N TYR A 169 -15.57 -1.51 -24.16
CA TYR A 169 -14.37 -0.90 -23.59
C TYR A 169 -13.21 -0.95 -24.56
N SER A 170 -12.38 0.09 -24.51
CA SER A 170 -11.13 0.17 -25.26
C SER A 170 -9.97 0.47 -24.31
N VAL A 171 -8.86 -0.25 -24.47
CA VAL A 171 -7.64 -0.07 -23.69
C VAL A 171 -6.48 0.15 -24.65
N VAL A 172 -5.72 1.22 -24.43
CA VAL A 172 -4.51 1.50 -25.22
C VAL A 172 -3.31 0.79 -24.58
N TRP A 173 -2.56 0.05 -25.39
CA TRP A 173 -1.27 -0.52 -25.01
C TRP A 173 -0.13 0.11 -25.80
N GLU A 174 0.86 0.68 -25.09
CA GLU A 174 2.00 1.38 -25.68
C GLU A 174 3.30 0.53 -25.74
N ALA A 175 3.19 -0.80 -25.83
CA ALA A 175 4.35 -1.71 -25.89
C ALA A 175 5.33 -1.54 -24.71
N ARG A 176 4.82 -1.39 -23.48
CA ARG A 176 5.64 -1.28 -22.26
C ARG A 176 5.47 -2.45 -21.31
N ASP A 177 6.55 -2.79 -20.59
CA ASP A 177 6.56 -3.77 -19.50
C ASP A 177 6.19 -3.14 -18.14
N HIS A 178 6.16 -3.97 -17.08
CA HIS A 178 5.86 -3.53 -15.71
C HIS A 178 6.90 -2.58 -15.11
N ARG A 179 8.06 -2.39 -15.75
CA ARG A 179 9.10 -1.44 -15.38
C ARG A 179 9.10 -0.22 -16.29
N ASP A 180 8.01 -0.02 -17.03
CA ASP A 180 7.83 1.08 -17.99
C ASP A 180 8.85 1.07 -19.15
N ARG A 181 9.50 -0.07 -19.41
CA ARG A 181 10.46 -0.21 -20.50
C ARG A 181 9.77 -0.69 -21.75
N GLN A 182 10.20 -0.16 -22.90
CA GLN A 182 9.73 -0.64 -24.20
C GLN A 182 10.10 -2.10 -24.40
N VAL A 183 9.12 -2.88 -24.86
CA VAL A 183 9.33 -4.30 -25.21
C VAL A 183 9.84 -4.42 -26.65
N ALA A 184 10.54 -5.52 -26.96
CA ALA A 184 11.16 -5.73 -28.27
C ALA A 184 10.14 -6.10 -29.36
N SER A 185 10.45 -5.83 -30.63
CA SER A 185 9.65 -6.30 -31.77
C SER A 185 9.51 -7.82 -31.73
N SER A 186 8.27 -8.30 -31.62
CA SER A 186 7.98 -9.73 -31.48
C SER A 186 6.50 -10.00 -31.67
N ILE A 187 6.14 -11.28 -31.58
CA ILE A 187 4.77 -11.73 -31.42
C ILE A 187 4.42 -11.66 -29.95
N TYR A 188 3.25 -11.10 -29.65
CA TYR A 188 2.68 -11.07 -28.32
C TYR A 188 1.27 -11.66 -28.35
N PHE A 189 0.82 -12.12 -27.20
CA PHE A 189 -0.53 -12.61 -26.98
C PHE A 189 -1.19 -11.76 -25.90
N TYR A 190 -2.47 -11.47 -26.02
CA TYR A 190 -3.24 -10.84 -24.96
C TYR A 190 -4.44 -11.70 -24.64
N ARG A 191 -4.70 -11.86 -23.35
CA ARG A 191 -5.78 -12.68 -22.80
C ARG A 191 -6.70 -11.81 -21.97
N LEU A 192 -7.99 -11.91 -22.27
CA LEU A 192 -9.07 -11.34 -21.48
C LEU A 192 -9.69 -12.46 -20.65
N GLU A 193 -9.74 -12.29 -19.34
CA GLU A 193 -10.52 -13.11 -18.42
C GLU A 193 -11.62 -12.22 -17.85
N ALA A 194 -12.89 -12.62 -18.01
CA ALA A 194 -14.02 -11.90 -17.45
C ALA A 194 -14.89 -12.85 -16.62
N SER A 195 -15.05 -12.55 -15.33
CA SER A 195 -15.90 -13.31 -14.41
C SER A 195 -17.11 -12.48 -14.05
N THR A 196 -18.31 -13.00 -14.31
CA THR A 196 -19.56 -12.29 -14.00
C THR A 196 -19.73 -12.08 -12.50
N LEU A 197 -20.21 -10.91 -12.08
CA LEU A 197 -20.51 -10.65 -10.66
C LEU A 197 -21.78 -11.37 -10.19
N HIS A 198 -22.74 -11.52 -11.10
CA HIS A 198 -24.02 -12.17 -10.86
C HIS A 198 -24.12 -13.41 -11.76
N GLY A 199 -23.48 -14.50 -11.32
CA GLY A 199 -23.43 -15.77 -12.04
C GLY A 199 -22.08 -16.47 -11.89
N SER A 200 -21.99 -17.68 -12.45
CA SER A 200 -20.73 -18.46 -12.52
C SER A 200 -20.13 -18.47 -13.92
N THR A 201 -20.50 -17.51 -14.77
CA THR A 201 -19.98 -17.43 -16.14
C THR A 201 -18.57 -16.84 -16.10
N VAL A 202 -17.62 -17.63 -16.60
CA VAL A 202 -16.23 -17.21 -16.79
C VAL A 202 -15.95 -17.24 -18.29
N PHE A 203 -15.65 -16.07 -18.85
CA PHE A 203 -15.19 -15.92 -20.22
C PHE A 203 -13.67 -15.84 -20.25
N THR A 204 -13.05 -16.52 -21.20
CA THR A 204 -11.62 -16.41 -21.46
C THR A 204 -11.37 -16.47 -22.95
N ASP A 205 -10.74 -15.44 -23.50
CA ASP A 205 -10.31 -15.40 -24.90
C ASP A 205 -8.87 -14.88 -25.01
N THR A 206 -8.13 -15.37 -26.00
CA THR A 206 -6.74 -15.01 -26.25
C THR A 206 -6.52 -14.70 -27.72
N ARG A 207 -5.88 -13.57 -28.00
CA ARG A 207 -5.56 -13.14 -29.35
C ARG A 207 -4.10 -12.79 -29.51
N LYS A 208 -3.62 -12.91 -30.75
CA LYS A 208 -2.24 -12.65 -31.16
C LYS A 208 -2.12 -11.23 -31.70
N MET A 209 -1.02 -10.56 -31.38
CA MET A 209 -0.64 -9.25 -31.93
C MET A 209 0.83 -9.24 -32.33
N ILE A 210 1.18 -8.40 -33.30
CA ILE A 210 2.54 -8.30 -33.86
C ILE A 210 3.03 -6.87 -33.66
N LEU A 211 4.09 -6.72 -32.86
CA LEU A 211 4.79 -5.45 -32.70
C LEU A 211 5.90 -5.34 -33.74
N LEU A 212 5.82 -4.31 -34.58
CA LEU A 212 6.89 -3.91 -35.47
C LEU A 212 7.53 -2.65 -34.93
N ARG A 213 8.85 -2.54 -35.06
CA ARG A 213 9.59 -1.35 -34.65
C ARG A 213 10.71 -1.11 -35.62
#